data_AF-A0A7Y2TH16-F1
#
_entry.id   AF-A0A7Y2TH16-F1
#
_cell.length_a   1.000
_cell.length_b   1.000
_cell.length_c   1.000
_cell.angle_alpha   90.00
_cell.angle_beta   90.00
_cell.angle_gamma   90.00
#
_symmetry.space_group_name_H-M   'P 1'
#
loop_
_entity.id
_entity.type
_entity.pdbx_description
1 polymer ?
#
loop_
_entity_poly.entity_id
_entity_poly.type
_entity_poly.pdbx_seq_one_letter_code
_entity_poly.pdbx_strand_id
1 'polypeptide(L)'
;MTTSQRVINSYGAAVYSKERELQKRAQECVKQYNKLQELKQIKNPHEALAAWKSYVTNIQSVHKNCIESVDWDRIQRSRKPREPRKTRTHEFEAQFQLQNYTPSVLDKFSRSIQKKINRLKRNIDLAKIKDREENDLRYGRFLDDLRNWEVLQDIANGIQKNKTVSYNNALQYFKPFDIIQEYGDDIIYSFSENALEIELHVCTEKIIPKYELIQSESGKVYKRMLTTSKMQELYQNHVYSSSLKIAREVFAYLPLKQVIVNTINTNNSILSSTKAQTDFSVSFDSKTIGKLNTDEIETTDDMFHFVDSMQENSSPAFNVALSA
;
A
#
# COMPACT_ATOMS: atom_id res chain seq x y z
N MET A 1 14.77 -1.56 -29.91
CA MET A 1 13.49 -1.15 -29.32
C MET A 1 12.84 -2.38 -28.69
N THR A 2 13.10 -2.62 -27.42
CA THR A 2 12.46 -3.68 -26.65
C THR A 2 11.63 -2.99 -25.58
N THR A 3 10.43 -2.58 -25.98
CA THR A 3 9.32 -2.40 -25.06
C THR A 3 9.13 -3.77 -24.40
N SER A 4 9.79 -3.98 -23.25
CA SER A 4 9.43 -5.04 -22.32
C SER A 4 7.99 -4.80 -21.96
N GLN A 5 7.10 -5.43 -22.72
CA GLN A 5 5.67 -5.44 -22.51
C GLN A 5 5.47 -5.93 -21.08
N ARG A 6 5.21 -4.97 -20.19
CA ARG A 6 4.93 -5.16 -18.77
C ARG A 6 3.53 -5.77 -18.67
N VAL A 7 3.37 -7.00 -19.15
CA VAL A 7 2.09 -7.72 -19.12
C VAL A 7 1.98 -8.39 -17.76
N ILE A 8 1.71 -7.57 -16.74
CA ILE A 8 1.02 -8.03 -15.55
C ILE A 8 -0.41 -7.50 -15.69
N ASN A 9 -1.16 -8.14 -16.60
CA ASN A 9 -2.52 -7.76 -16.99
C ASN A 9 -3.60 -8.55 -16.22
N SER A 10 -3.33 -8.97 -14.98
CA SER A 10 -4.42 -9.43 -14.11
C SER A 10 -4.93 -8.25 -13.30
N TYR A 11 -6.25 -8.07 -13.25
CA TYR A 11 -6.89 -6.98 -12.51
C TYR A 11 -6.47 -6.99 -11.02
N GLY A 12 -6.38 -8.16 -10.39
CA GLY A 12 -5.90 -8.28 -9.01
C GLY A 12 -4.46 -7.77 -8.80
N ALA A 13 -3.58 -7.94 -9.78
CA ALA A 13 -2.23 -7.39 -9.68
C ALA A 13 -2.19 -5.86 -9.87
N ALA A 14 -3.14 -5.29 -10.62
CA ALA A 14 -3.30 -3.84 -10.72
C ALA A 14 -3.77 -3.25 -9.38
N VAL A 15 -4.78 -3.87 -8.75
CA VAL A 15 -5.26 -3.51 -7.39
C VAL A 15 -4.11 -3.57 -6.39
N TYR A 16 -3.40 -4.70 -6.32
CA TYR A 16 -2.26 -4.87 -5.42
C TYR A 16 -1.15 -3.84 -5.67
N SER A 17 -0.87 -3.54 -6.95
CA SER A 17 0.16 -2.55 -7.29
C SER A 17 -0.23 -1.13 -6.90
N LYS A 18 -1.53 -0.80 -6.98
CA LYS A 18 -2.04 0.48 -6.49
C LYS A 18 -1.91 0.59 -4.97
N GLU A 19 -2.28 -0.45 -4.23
CA GLU A 19 -2.13 -0.51 -2.77
C GLU A 19 -0.66 -0.28 -2.36
N ARG A 20 0.27 -1.02 -2.98
CA ARG A 20 1.71 -0.84 -2.76
C ARG A 20 2.21 0.56 -3.07
N GLU A 21 1.65 1.22 -4.09
CA GLU A 21 2.04 2.58 -4.43
C GLU A 21 1.62 3.56 -3.33
N LEU A 22 0.39 3.42 -2.82
CA LEU A 22 -0.12 4.22 -1.71
C LEU A 22 0.70 3.99 -0.43
N GLN A 23 0.98 2.73 -0.10
CA GLN A 23 1.83 2.37 1.04
C GLN A 23 3.23 2.98 0.95
N LYS A 24 3.88 2.91 -0.22
CA LYS A 24 5.22 3.50 -0.42
C LYS A 24 5.22 5.01 -0.20
N ARG A 25 4.18 5.70 -0.66
CA ARG A 25 4.05 7.16 -0.44
C ARG A 25 3.91 7.47 1.05
N ALA A 26 3.12 6.69 1.79
CA ALA A 26 2.99 6.82 3.24
C ALA A 26 4.34 6.57 3.95
N GLN A 27 5.02 5.47 3.61
CA GLN A 27 6.38 5.15 4.10
C GLN A 27 7.38 6.28 3.85
N GLU A 28 7.40 6.83 2.64
CA GLU A 28 8.28 7.96 2.30
C GLU A 28 7.94 9.20 3.12
N CYS A 29 6.66 9.53 3.28
CA CYS A 29 6.20 10.64 4.11
C CYS A 29 6.67 10.50 5.57
N VAL A 30 6.43 9.34 6.18
CA VAL A 30 6.82 9.01 7.56
C VAL A 30 8.34 9.05 7.71
N LYS A 31 9.09 8.50 6.74
CA LYS A 31 10.56 8.52 6.75
C LYS A 31 11.12 9.94 6.72
N GLN A 32 10.57 10.82 5.87
CA GLN A 32 10.99 12.23 5.81
C GLN A 32 10.70 12.95 7.13
N TYR A 33 9.53 12.69 7.73
CA TYR A 33 9.16 13.26 9.02
C TYR A 33 10.05 12.76 10.16
N ASN A 34 10.32 11.46 10.26
CA ASN A 34 11.21 10.89 11.28
C ASN A 34 12.62 11.47 11.17
N LYS A 35 13.14 11.57 9.94
CA LYS A 35 14.42 12.24 9.69
C LYS A 35 14.41 13.69 10.19
N LEU A 36 13.31 14.42 10.00
CA LEU A 36 13.16 15.77 10.51
C LEU A 36 13.18 15.82 12.05
N GLN A 37 12.58 14.84 12.74
CA GLN A 37 12.58 14.76 14.21
C GLN A 37 13.98 14.51 14.79
N GLU A 38 14.82 13.74 14.11
CA GLU A 38 16.19 13.43 14.53
C GLU A 38 17.18 14.61 14.41
N LEU A 39 16.83 15.63 13.61
CA LEU A 39 17.71 16.77 13.37
C LEU A 39 17.77 17.71 14.59
N LYS A 40 18.98 17.87 15.15
CA LYS A 40 19.26 18.87 16.19
C LYS A 40 19.09 20.31 15.70
N GLN A 41 19.37 20.56 14.42
CA GLN A 41 19.26 21.87 13.79
C GLN A 41 18.70 21.75 12.36
N ILE A 42 17.71 22.59 12.05
CA ILE A 42 17.10 22.65 10.72
C ILE A 42 18.04 23.43 9.79
N LYS A 43 18.73 22.72 8.88
CA LYS A 43 19.64 23.33 7.90
C LYS A 43 18.89 24.03 6.76
N ASN A 44 17.75 23.47 6.34
CA ASN A 44 16.90 24.00 5.29
C ASN A 44 15.46 24.18 5.81
N PRO A 45 15.09 25.39 6.27
CA PRO A 45 13.80 25.61 6.92
C PRO A 45 12.58 25.40 6.02
N HIS A 46 12.69 25.68 4.72
CA HIS A 46 11.58 25.48 3.78
C HIS A 46 11.33 23.99 3.49
N GLU A 47 12.38 23.20 3.35
CA GLU A 47 12.27 21.75 3.18
C GLU A 47 11.70 21.09 4.44
N ALA A 48 12.13 21.52 5.63
CA ALA A 48 11.56 21.07 6.89
C ALA A 48 10.07 21.42 7.02
N LEU A 49 9.69 22.65 6.65
CA LEU A 49 8.29 23.08 6.63
C LEU A 49 7.46 22.22 5.66
N ALA A 50 7.97 21.94 4.47
CA ALA A 50 7.28 21.11 3.47
C ALA A 50 7.09 19.67 3.96
N ALA A 51 8.13 19.06 4.55
CA ALA A 51 8.05 17.73 5.12
C ALA A 51 7.04 17.65 6.28
N TRP A 52 7.07 18.65 7.19
CA TRP A 52 6.11 18.73 8.30
C TRP A 52 4.67 18.92 7.81
N LYS A 53 4.43 19.86 6.88
CA LYS A 53 3.10 20.10 6.30
C LYS A 53 2.58 18.86 5.59
N SER A 54 3.44 18.19 4.83
CA SER A 54 3.10 16.93 4.15
C SER A 54 2.67 15.88 5.16
N TYR A 55 3.45 15.66 6.23
CA TYR A 55 3.11 14.70 7.27
C TYR A 55 1.77 15.00 7.94
N VAL A 56 1.57 16.23 8.43
CA VAL A 56 0.32 16.67 9.07
C VAL A 56 -0.88 16.50 8.15
N THR A 57 -0.75 16.92 6.90
CA THR A 57 -1.83 16.76 5.90
C THR A 57 -2.15 15.29 5.70
N ASN A 58 -1.14 14.42 5.57
CA ASN A 58 -1.34 12.99 5.33
C ASN A 58 -2.05 12.30 6.49
N ILE A 59 -1.62 12.51 7.75
CA ILE A 59 -2.26 11.85 8.91
C ILE A 59 -3.73 12.27 9.08
N GLN A 60 -4.10 13.47 8.63
CA GLN A 60 -5.47 13.98 8.67
C GLN A 60 -6.31 13.55 7.45
N SER A 61 -5.67 13.10 6.36
CA SER A 61 -6.33 12.78 5.08
C SER A 61 -6.12 11.35 4.59
N VAL A 62 -5.74 10.41 5.49
CA VAL A 62 -5.57 9.00 5.14
C VAL A 62 -6.81 8.38 4.47
N HIS A 63 -8.01 8.84 4.80
CA HIS A 63 -9.26 8.43 4.14
C HIS A 63 -9.28 8.71 2.63
N LYS A 64 -8.50 9.65 2.11
CA LYS A 64 -8.42 9.94 0.67
C LYS A 64 -7.60 8.93 -0.11
N ASN A 65 -6.72 8.19 0.58
CA ASN A 65 -5.84 7.19 -0.03
C ASN A 65 -6.50 5.81 -0.06
N CYS A 66 -7.65 5.67 -0.71
CA CYS A 66 -8.35 4.39 -0.84
C CYS A 66 -8.27 3.83 -2.25
N ILE A 67 -8.39 2.51 -2.38
CA ILE A 67 -8.70 1.91 -3.67
C ILE A 67 -10.21 1.97 -3.96
N GLU A 68 -10.57 1.73 -5.22
CA GLU A 68 -11.95 1.47 -5.62
C GLU A 68 -12.35 0.03 -5.28
N SER A 69 -13.66 -0.25 -5.30
CA SER A 69 -14.19 -1.60 -5.03
C SER A 69 -13.56 -2.67 -5.92
N VAL A 70 -13.17 -3.79 -5.32
CA VAL A 70 -12.57 -4.92 -6.01
C VAL A 70 -13.63 -5.72 -6.76
N ASP A 71 -13.49 -5.79 -8.08
CA ASP A 71 -14.30 -6.63 -8.96
C ASP A 71 -13.82 -8.10 -8.89
N TRP A 72 -14.37 -8.84 -7.93
CA TRP A 72 -14.08 -10.24 -7.71
C TRP A 72 -14.49 -11.13 -8.89
N ASP A 73 -15.53 -10.78 -9.63
CA ASP A 73 -15.96 -11.52 -10.83
C ASP A 73 -14.94 -11.38 -11.96
N ARG A 74 -14.30 -10.22 -12.09
CA ARG A 74 -13.18 -10.02 -13.02
C ARG A 74 -11.93 -10.79 -12.59
N ILE A 75 -11.67 -10.93 -11.29
CA ILE A 75 -10.60 -11.79 -10.77
C ILE A 75 -10.86 -13.25 -11.13
N GLN A 76 -12.08 -13.75 -10.91
CA GLN A 76 -12.46 -15.13 -11.19
C GLN A 76 -12.40 -15.44 -12.71
N ARG A 77 -12.79 -14.49 -13.56
CA ARG A 77 -12.68 -14.61 -15.03
C ARG A 77 -11.26 -14.44 -15.57
N SER A 78 -10.28 -14.13 -14.72
CA SER A 78 -8.90 -13.96 -15.16
C SER A 78 -8.29 -15.27 -15.63
N ARG A 79 -7.53 -15.21 -16.74
CA ARG A 79 -6.94 -16.41 -17.33
C ARG A 79 -5.77 -16.91 -16.51
N LYS A 80 -5.68 -18.23 -16.34
CA LYS A 80 -4.50 -18.89 -15.78
C LYS A 80 -3.23 -18.46 -16.53
N PRO A 81 -2.15 -18.08 -15.82
CA PRO A 81 -0.87 -17.78 -16.43
C PRO A 81 -0.39 -18.93 -17.33
N ARG A 82 0.26 -18.59 -18.44
CA ARG A 82 0.76 -19.56 -19.41
C ARG A 82 2.24 -19.80 -19.18
N GLU A 83 2.63 -21.06 -19.18
CA GLU A 83 4.04 -21.44 -19.06
C GLU A 83 4.86 -20.83 -20.22
N PRO A 84 5.99 -20.16 -19.93
CA PRO A 84 6.80 -19.52 -20.95
C PRO A 84 7.55 -20.57 -21.76
N ARG A 85 7.60 -20.38 -23.07
CA ARG A 85 8.44 -21.20 -23.95
C ARG A 85 9.90 -20.81 -23.80
N LYS A 86 10.79 -21.81 -23.75
CA LYS A 86 12.24 -21.60 -23.75
C LYS A 86 12.69 -20.97 -25.07
N THR A 87 13.46 -19.88 -25.00
CA THR A 87 14.05 -19.21 -26.17
C THR A 87 15.55 -19.48 -26.27
N ARG A 88 16.09 -19.43 -27.50
CA ARG A 88 17.52 -19.61 -27.81
C ARG A 88 18.04 -18.43 -28.65
N THR A 89 17.55 -17.24 -28.36
CA THR A 89 17.73 -16.05 -29.21
C THR A 89 19.20 -15.66 -29.30
N HIS A 90 19.90 -15.62 -28.15
CA HIS A 90 21.31 -15.27 -28.11
C HIS A 90 22.16 -16.34 -28.78
N GLU A 91 21.84 -17.62 -28.56
CA GLU A 91 22.54 -18.72 -29.22
C GLU A 91 22.42 -18.64 -30.74
N PHE A 92 21.21 -18.41 -31.27
CA PHE A 92 21.01 -18.27 -32.71
C PHE A 92 21.77 -17.08 -33.28
N GLU A 93 21.78 -15.94 -32.59
CA GLU A 93 22.57 -14.77 -33.01
C GLU A 93 24.07 -15.07 -33.04
N ALA A 94 24.60 -15.72 -31.99
CA ALA A 94 26.02 -16.07 -31.92
C ALA A 94 26.42 -17.11 -32.97
N GLN A 95 25.54 -18.08 -33.26
CA GLN A 95 25.75 -19.05 -34.35
C GLN A 95 25.75 -18.37 -35.70
N PHE A 96 24.83 -17.44 -35.94
CA PHE A 96 24.76 -16.65 -37.17
C PHE A 96 26.03 -15.81 -37.38
N GLN A 97 26.55 -15.18 -36.33
CA GLN A 97 27.82 -14.44 -36.38
C GLN A 97 29.01 -15.33 -36.72
N LEU A 98 29.04 -16.57 -36.22
CA LEU A 98 30.11 -17.53 -36.54
C LEU A 98 30.01 -18.03 -37.99
N GLN A 99 28.81 -18.36 -38.46
CA GLN A 99 28.58 -18.89 -39.81
C GLN A 99 28.89 -17.86 -40.90
N ASN A 100 28.58 -16.59 -40.65
CA ASN A 100 28.81 -15.49 -41.61
C ASN A 100 30.17 -14.80 -41.45
N TYR A 101 31.09 -15.36 -40.65
CA TYR A 101 32.42 -14.78 -40.47
C TYR A 101 33.31 -15.01 -41.69
N THR A 102 33.66 -13.92 -42.40
CA THR A 102 34.66 -13.94 -43.48
C THR A 102 35.96 -13.26 -43.02
N PRO A 103 37.12 -13.94 -43.07
CA PRO A 103 38.40 -13.31 -42.71
C PRO A 103 38.79 -12.24 -43.72
N SER A 104 39.38 -11.13 -43.25
CA SER A 104 39.86 -10.06 -44.13
C SER A 104 41.12 -10.50 -44.91
N VAL A 105 41.32 -9.94 -46.11
CA VAL A 105 42.38 -10.37 -47.05
C VAL A 105 43.80 -10.22 -46.49
N LEU A 106 44.00 -9.28 -45.54
CA LEU A 106 45.26 -9.04 -44.81
C LEU A 106 45.44 -9.93 -43.56
N ASP A 107 44.38 -10.62 -43.10
CA ASP A 107 44.42 -11.50 -41.92
C ASP A 107 44.88 -12.94 -42.28
N LYS A 108 44.98 -13.30 -43.57
CA LYS A 108 45.17 -14.67 -44.11
C LYS A 108 46.42 -15.42 -43.62
N PHE A 109 47.38 -14.76 -42.96
CA PHE A 109 48.63 -15.38 -42.47
C PHE A 109 48.88 -15.19 -40.96
N SER A 110 47.83 -15.21 -40.10
CA SER A 110 48.03 -14.99 -38.66
C SER A 110 47.21 -15.89 -37.73
N ARG A 111 47.87 -16.32 -36.64
CA ARG A 111 47.27 -16.90 -35.41
C ARG A 111 46.08 -16.07 -34.88
N SER A 112 45.94 -14.81 -35.30
CA SER A 112 44.82 -13.91 -35.06
C SER A 112 43.47 -14.45 -35.56
N ILE A 113 43.41 -15.10 -36.74
CA ILE A 113 42.16 -15.69 -37.26
C ILE A 113 41.66 -16.80 -36.33
N GLN A 114 42.55 -17.73 -35.95
CA GLN A 114 42.17 -18.83 -35.06
C GLN A 114 41.70 -18.31 -33.70
N LYS A 115 42.34 -17.26 -33.18
CA LYS A 115 41.88 -16.56 -31.96
C LYS A 115 40.49 -15.97 -32.13
N LYS A 116 40.17 -15.35 -33.27
CA LYS A 116 38.84 -14.79 -33.58
C LYS A 116 37.78 -15.88 -33.69
N ILE A 117 38.05 -16.98 -34.41
CA ILE A 117 37.14 -18.14 -34.52
C ILE A 117 36.90 -18.76 -33.14
N ASN A 118 37.97 -18.97 -32.35
CA ASN A 118 37.83 -19.51 -31.00
C ASN A 118 37.02 -18.58 -30.08
N ARG A 119 37.15 -17.26 -30.25
CA ARG A 119 36.32 -16.27 -29.53
C ARG A 119 34.85 -16.38 -29.94
N LEU A 120 34.55 -16.48 -31.24
CA LEU A 120 33.17 -16.65 -31.74
C LEU A 120 32.55 -17.95 -31.22
N LYS A 121 33.31 -19.06 -31.16
CA LYS A 121 32.84 -20.30 -30.52
C LYS A 121 32.54 -20.11 -29.03
N ARG A 122 33.43 -19.45 -28.27
CA ARG A 122 33.17 -19.11 -26.86
C ARG A 122 31.93 -18.22 -26.69
N ASN A 123 31.68 -17.31 -27.63
CA ASN A 123 30.50 -16.45 -27.58
C ASN A 123 29.20 -17.26 -27.71
N ILE A 124 29.18 -18.38 -28.44
CA ILE A 124 28.03 -19.29 -28.49
C ILE A 124 27.78 -19.92 -27.11
N ASP A 125 28.84 -20.36 -26.42
CA ASP A 125 28.68 -20.92 -25.08
C ASP A 125 28.22 -19.87 -24.06
N LEU A 126 28.76 -18.66 -24.12
CA LEU A 126 28.27 -17.52 -23.32
C LEU A 126 26.81 -17.17 -23.66
N ALA A 127 26.42 -17.24 -24.93
CA ALA A 127 25.06 -16.98 -25.37
C ALA A 127 24.07 -18.03 -24.85
N LYS A 128 24.46 -19.32 -24.84
CA LYS A 128 23.66 -20.39 -24.22
C LYS A 128 23.47 -20.18 -22.72
N ILE A 129 24.49 -19.70 -22.02
CA ILE A 129 24.38 -19.35 -20.59
C ILE A 129 23.38 -18.22 -20.41
N LYS A 130 23.48 -17.14 -21.20
CA LYS A 130 22.53 -16.02 -21.15
C LYS A 130 21.09 -16.44 -21.45
N ASP A 131 20.87 -17.25 -22.50
CA ASP A 131 19.55 -17.79 -22.82
C ASP A 131 19.00 -18.63 -21.66
N ARG A 132 19.85 -19.43 -21.00
CA ARG A 132 19.44 -20.21 -19.81
C ARG A 132 19.02 -19.28 -18.68
N GLU A 133 19.86 -18.32 -18.31
CA GLU A 133 19.57 -17.36 -17.24
C GLU A 133 18.26 -16.60 -17.50
N GLU A 134 18.05 -16.11 -18.73
CA GLU A 134 16.79 -15.45 -19.10
C GLU A 134 15.58 -16.37 -19.03
N ASN A 135 15.71 -17.61 -19.50
CA ASN A 135 14.62 -18.59 -19.43
C ASN A 135 14.29 -18.95 -17.97
N ASP A 136 15.29 -19.13 -17.13
CA ASP A 136 15.13 -19.43 -15.71
C ASP A 136 14.43 -18.26 -14.99
N LEU A 137 14.80 -17.01 -15.30
CA LEU A 137 14.12 -15.81 -14.80
C LEU A 137 12.65 -15.75 -15.26
N ARG A 138 12.37 -16.04 -16.53
CA ARG A 138 10.98 -16.05 -17.05
C ARG A 138 10.15 -17.16 -16.39
N TYR A 139 10.74 -18.33 -16.20
CA TYR A 139 10.08 -19.47 -15.54
C TYR A 139 9.80 -19.16 -14.06
N GLY A 140 10.76 -18.56 -13.34
CA GLY A 140 10.56 -18.10 -11.96
C GLY A 140 9.39 -17.12 -11.84
N ARG A 141 9.32 -16.11 -12.72
CA ARG A 141 8.18 -15.17 -12.76
C ARG A 141 6.86 -15.86 -13.04
N PHE A 142 6.85 -16.83 -13.95
CA PHE A 142 5.65 -17.61 -14.24
C PHE A 142 5.16 -18.39 -13.01
N LEU A 143 6.06 -18.97 -12.21
CA LEU A 143 5.69 -19.66 -10.97
C LEU A 143 5.09 -18.69 -9.95
N ASP A 144 5.66 -17.49 -9.80
CA ASP A 144 5.10 -16.45 -8.93
C ASP A 144 3.71 -16.01 -9.40
N ASP A 145 3.54 -15.76 -10.71
CA ASP A 145 2.26 -15.39 -11.30
C ASP A 145 1.20 -16.48 -11.12
N LEU A 146 1.59 -17.75 -11.31
CA LEU A 146 0.74 -18.91 -11.12
C LEU A 146 0.26 -19.01 -9.68
N ARG A 147 1.18 -18.95 -8.70
CA ARG A 147 0.83 -18.97 -7.27
C ARG A 147 -0.11 -17.84 -6.90
N ASN A 148 0.17 -16.62 -7.35
CA ASN A 148 -0.69 -15.46 -7.07
C ASN A 148 -2.08 -15.63 -7.69
N TRP A 149 -2.15 -16.16 -8.91
CA TRP A 149 -3.42 -16.45 -9.57
C TRP A 149 -4.21 -17.50 -8.78
N GLU A 150 -3.60 -18.61 -8.35
CA GLU A 150 -4.25 -19.65 -7.55
C GLU A 150 -4.82 -19.10 -6.24
N VAL A 151 -4.02 -18.34 -5.48
CA VAL A 151 -4.46 -17.69 -4.24
C VAL A 151 -5.66 -16.76 -4.49
N LEU A 152 -5.60 -15.93 -5.54
CA LEU A 152 -6.70 -15.03 -5.88
C LEU A 152 -7.96 -15.76 -6.34
N GLN A 153 -7.84 -16.89 -7.05
CA GLN A 153 -9.00 -17.71 -7.40
C GLN A 153 -9.68 -18.27 -6.14
N ASP A 154 -8.90 -18.78 -5.19
CA ASP A 154 -9.43 -19.32 -3.93
C ASP A 154 -10.12 -18.26 -3.08
N ILE A 155 -9.52 -17.07 -2.98
CA ILE A 155 -10.12 -15.92 -2.30
C ILE A 155 -11.44 -15.53 -2.99
N ALA A 156 -11.42 -15.30 -4.31
CA ALA A 156 -12.60 -14.87 -5.06
C ALA A 156 -13.76 -15.87 -4.94
N ASN A 157 -13.48 -17.16 -5.08
CA ASN A 157 -14.46 -18.23 -4.93
C ASN A 157 -15.08 -18.29 -3.53
N GLY A 158 -14.29 -18.02 -2.49
CA GLY A 158 -14.79 -18.00 -1.12
C GLY A 158 -15.57 -16.73 -0.77
N ILE A 159 -15.19 -15.59 -1.35
CA ILE A 159 -15.94 -14.33 -1.22
C ILE A 159 -17.35 -14.47 -1.80
N GLN A 160 -17.49 -15.03 -3.01
CA GLN A 160 -18.81 -15.29 -3.60
C GLN A 160 -19.67 -16.25 -2.76
N LYS A 161 -19.04 -17.10 -1.95
CA LYS A 161 -19.70 -18.06 -1.05
C LYS A 161 -19.82 -17.54 0.39
N ASN A 162 -19.52 -16.26 0.62
CA ASN A 162 -19.52 -15.60 1.93
C ASN A 162 -18.72 -16.34 3.02
N LYS A 163 -17.55 -16.88 2.66
CA LYS A 163 -16.68 -17.60 3.60
C LYS A 163 -15.76 -16.62 4.34
N THR A 164 -15.94 -16.51 5.66
CA THR A 164 -15.11 -15.65 6.54
C THR A 164 -13.60 -15.92 6.41
N VAL A 165 -13.20 -17.18 6.23
CA VAL A 165 -11.79 -17.54 6.00
C VAL A 165 -11.23 -16.83 4.76
N SER A 166 -12.02 -16.74 3.69
CA SER A 166 -11.59 -16.04 2.47
C SER A 166 -11.61 -14.52 2.61
N TYR A 167 -12.43 -13.97 3.50
CA TYR A 167 -12.36 -12.55 3.86
C TYR A 167 -11.04 -12.23 4.56
N ASN A 168 -10.63 -13.06 5.53
CA ASN A 168 -9.33 -12.92 6.18
C ASN A 168 -8.18 -13.05 5.16
N ASN A 169 -8.25 -14.07 4.29
CA ASN A 169 -7.24 -14.24 3.23
C ASN A 169 -7.15 -13.03 2.29
N ALA A 170 -8.27 -12.38 1.98
CA ALA A 170 -8.28 -11.15 1.18
C ALA A 170 -7.56 -10.01 1.91
N LEU A 171 -7.89 -9.77 3.18
CA LEU A 171 -7.25 -8.73 3.99
C LEU A 171 -5.75 -9.01 4.19
N GLN A 172 -5.34 -10.26 4.34
CA GLN A 172 -3.94 -10.64 4.46
C GLN A 172 -3.17 -10.53 3.14
N TYR A 173 -3.82 -10.85 2.01
CA TYR A 173 -3.21 -10.76 0.70
C TYR A 173 -3.01 -9.29 0.30
N PHE A 174 -4.06 -8.48 0.36
CA PHE A 174 -4.01 -7.09 -0.09
C PHE A 174 -3.45 -6.12 0.96
N LYS A 175 -3.56 -6.46 2.24
CA LYS A 175 -3.09 -5.64 3.37
C LYS A 175 -3.57 -4.19 3.32
N PRO A 176 -4.88 -3.96 3.23
CA PRO A 176 -5.42 -2.62 2.98
C PRO A 176 -5.24 -1.63 4.14
N PHE A 177 -4.85 -2.14 5.31
CA PHE A 177 -4.64 -1.36 6.52
C PHE A 177 -3.17 -0.97 6.74
N ASP A 178 -2.24 -1.48 5.93
CA ASP A 178 -0.80 -1.21 6.09
C ASP A 178 -0.51 0.29 6.09
N ILE A 179 -1.20 1.09 5.27
CA ILE A 179 -1.03 2.56 5.22
C ILE A 179 -1.24 3.21 6.59
N ILE A 180 -2.25 2.76 7.34
CA ILE A 180 -2.54 3.29 8.68
C ILE A 180 -1.43 2.87 9.64
N GLN A 181 -0.98 1.62 9.54
CA GLN A 181 0.14 1.10 10.32
C GLN A 181 1.47 1.82 10.05
N GLU A 182 1.71 2.31 8.82
CA GLU A 182 2.90 3.11 8.52
C GLU A 182 2.99 4.39 9.38
N TYR A 183 1.85 4.98 9.77
CA TYR A 183 1.83 6.17 10.63
C TYR A 183 2.04 5.85 12.11
N GLY A 184 1.98 4.57 12.51
CA GLY A 184 2.29 4.11 13.87
C GLY A 184 1.10 3.57 14.65
N ASP A 185 -0.03 3.35 13.99
CA ASP A 185 -1.21 2.70 14.54
C ASP A 185 -1.11 1.17 14.49
N ASP A 186 -1.78 0.50 15.41
CA ASP A 186 -1.98 -0.94 15.36
C ASP A 186 -3.46 -1.26 15.11
N ILE A 187 -3.73 -2.34 14.36
CA ILE A 187 -5.09 -2.75 14.01
C ILE A 187 -5.28 -4.22 14.35
N ILE A 188 -6.31 -4.49 15.14
CA ILE A 188 -6.80 -5.83 15.46
C ILE A 188 -8.22 -5.94 14.90
N TYR A 189 -8.58 -7.08 14.31
CA TYR A 189 -9.92 -7.26 13.79
C TYR A 189 -10.45 -8.66 14.00
N SER A 190 -11.77 -8.76 14.13
CA SER A 190 -12.48 -10.02 14.27
C SER A 190 -13.77 -10.00 13.46
N PHE A 191 -14.16 -11.16 12.93
CA PHE A 191 -15.39 -11.29 12.16
C PHE A 191 -16.53 -11.77 13.06
N SER A 192 -17.66 -11.09 12.99
CA SER A 192 -18.96 -11.56 13.50
C SER A 192 -19.84 -12.00 12.32
N GLU A 193 -21.05 -12.52 12.57
CA GLU A 193 -21.88 -13.16 11.53
C GLU A 193 -22.10 -12.28 10.27
N ASN A 194 -22.20 -10.95 10.42
CA ASN A 194 -22.43 -10.03 9.29
C ASN A 194 -21.59 -8.75 9.34
N ALA A 195 -20.65 -8.65 10.27
CA ALA A 195 -19.83 -7.45 10.45
C ALA A 195 -18.35 -7.80 10.69
N LEU A 196 -17.51 -6.80 10.45
CA LEU A 196 -16.11 -6.82 10.85
C LEU A 196 -15.96 -5.83 12.00
N GLU A 197 -15.53 -6.31 13.16
CA GLU A 197 -15.19 -5.49 14.31
C GLU A 197 -13.69 -5.22 14.27
N ILE A 198 -13.32 -3.94 14.43
CA ILE A 198 -11.96 -3.46 14.32
C ILE A 198 -11.61 -2.67 15.57
N GLU A 199 -10.48 -2.98 16.17
CA GLU A 199 -9.82 -2.16 17.17
C GLU A 199 -8.67 -1.39 16.52
N LEU A 200 -8.77 -0.07 16.52
CA LEU A 200 -7.73 0.86 16.06
C LEU A 200 -6.97 1.39 17.27
N HIS A 201 -5.73 0.97 17.44
CA HIS A 201 -4.86 1.34 18.55
C HIS A 201 -3.97 2.51 18.13
N VAL A 202 -4.29 3.71 18.65
CA VAL A 202 -3.62 4.96 18.27
C VAL A 202 -2.65 5.37 19.36
N CYS A 203 -1.39 5.56 19.02
CA CYS A 203 -0.37 6.06 19.94
C CYS A 203 -0.08 7.54 19.63
N THR A 204 -0.75 8.46 20.33
CA THR A 204 -0.66 9.90 20.05
C THR A 204 0.78 10.44 20.17
N GLU A 205 1.64 9.81 20.98
CA GLU A 205 3.04 10.21 21.12
C GLU A 205 3.90 9.91 19.89
N LYS A 206 3.52 8.90 19.09
CA LYS A 206 4.19 8.52 17.85
C LYS A 206 3.66 9.31 16.65
N ILE A 207 2.35 9.53 16.61
CA ILE A 207 1.65 10.05 15.43
C ILE A 207 1.54 11.58 15.45
N ILE A 208 1.24 12.17 16.60
CA ILE A 208 0.95 13.60 16.67
C ILE A 208 2.25 14.40 16.86
N PRO A 209 2.56 15.38 15.98
CA PRO A 209 3.73 16.22 16.15
C PRO A 209 3.72 16.98 17.47
N LYS A 210 4.89 17.14 18.10
CA LYS A 210 5.02 17.94 19.34
C LYS A 210 5.09 19.45 19.08
N TYR A 211 5.37 19.83 17.84
CA TYR A 211 5.58 21.21 17.42
C TYR A 211 4.99 21.44 16.03
N GLU A 212 4.76 22.71 15.71
CA GLU A 212 4.45 23.19 14.37
C GLU A 212 5.59 24.01 13.78
N LEU A 213 5.66 24.00 12.45
CA LEU A 213 6.50 24.90 11.67
C LEU A 213 5.61 25.91 10.95
N ILE A 214 5.87 27.19 11.16
CA ILE A 214 5.07 28.31 10.62
C ILE A 214 5.97 29.19 9.75
N GLN A 215 5.49 29.60 8.59
CA GLN A 215 6.15 30.58 7.74
C GLN A 215 5.54 31.96 7.98
N SER A 216 6.36 32.95 8.31
CA SER A 216 5.92 34.35 8.36
C SER A 216 5.69 34.92 6.97
N GLU A 217 5.02 36.07 6.89
CA GLU A 217 4.87 36.86 5.66
C GLU A 217 6.21 37.21 5.00
N SER A 218 7.26 37.39 5.81
CA SER A 218 8.64 37.61 5.35
C SER A 218 9.37 36.34 4.87
N GLY A 219 8.70 35.19 4.88
CA GLY A 219 9.25 33.90 4.43
C GLY A 219 10.09 33.16 5.46
N LYS A 220 10.33 33.73 6.66
CA LYS A 220 11.08 33.05 7.73
C LYS A 220 10.24 31.94 8.35
N VAL A 221 10.89 30.81 8.66
CA VAL A 221 10.22 29.67 9.29
C VAL A 221 10.52 29.63 10.79
N TYR A 222 9.48 29.50 11.60
CA TYR A 222 9.53 29.45 13.06
C TYR A 222 9.02 28.10 13.57
N LYS A 223 9.58 27.65 14.69
CA LYS A 223 9.16 26.45 15.41
C LYS A 223 8.43 26.85 16.69
N ARG A 224 7.23 26.34 16.91
CA ARG A 224 6.43 26.56 18.14
C ARG A 224 5.89 25.23 18.66
N MET A 225 5.87 25.04 19.98
CA MET A 225 5.21 23.86 20.56
C MET A 225 3.71 23.90 20.27
N LEU A 226 3.11 22.74 19.99
CA LEU A 226 1.67 22.68 19.83
C LEU A 226 0.97 22.97 21.16
N THR A 227 -0.17 23.65 21.08
CA THR A 227 -1.09 23.76 22.21
C THR A 227 -1.82 22.45 22.41
N THR A 228 -2.32 22.19 23.63
CA THR A 228 -3.14 21.01 23.93
C THR A 228 -4.35 20.90 23.01
N SER A 229 -5.03 22.02 22.76
CA SER A 229 -6.15 22.07 21.82
C SER A 229 -5.74 21.65 20.41
N LYS A 230 -4.59 22.09 19.90
CA LYS A 230 -4.14 21.71 18.56
C LYS A 230 -3.73 20.24 18.47
N MET A 231 -3.10 19.70 19.52
CA MET A 231 -2.79 18.27 19.59
C MET A 231 -4.07 17.41 19.57
N GLN A 232 -5.09 17.82 20.33
CA GLN A 232 -6.37 17.13 20.38
C GLN A 232 -7.10 17.17 19.02
N GLU A 233 -7.10 18.32 18.35
CA GLU A 233 -7.67 18.48 17.00
C GLU A 233 -6.96 17.54 16.01
N LEU A 234 -5.63 17.50 16.01
CA LEU A 234 -4.87 16.58 15.13
C LEU A 234 -5.20 15.11 15.43
N TYR A 235 -5.33 14.75 16.70
CA TYR A 235 -5.72 13.40 17.12
C TYR A 235 -7.10 13.03 16.60
N GLN A 236 -8.12 13.86 16.86
CA GLN A 236 -9.49 13.61 16.40
C GLN A 236 -9.57 13.48 14.88
N ASN A 237 -8.92 14.37 14.14
CA ASN A 237 -8.86 14.31 12.68
C ASN A 237 -8.26 13.00 12.19
N HIS A 238 -7.16 12.59 12.82
CA HIS A 238 -6.52 11.34 12.48
C HIS A 238 -7.44 10.14 12.77
N VAL A 239 -8.09 10.10 13.94
CA VAL A 239 -9.03 9.02 14.31
C VAL A 239 -10.19 8.91 13.32
N TYR A 240 -10.83 10.02 12.98
CA TYR A 240 -11.94 10.02 12.02
C TYR A 240 -11.48 9.61 10.63
N SER A 241 -10.34 10.14 10.19
CA SER A 241 -9.72 9.81 8.90
C SER A 241 -9.37 8.33 8.80
N SER A 242 -8.71 7.77 9.80
CA SER A 242 -8.36 6.35 9.87
C SER A 242 -9.60 5.46 9.94
N SER A 243 -10.62 5.83 10.73
CA SER A 243 -11.88 5.07 10.82
C SER A 243 -12.62 5.02 9.48
N LEU A 244 -12.70 6.16 8.78
CA LEU A 244 -13.32 6.22 7.46
C LEU A 244 -12.52 5.44 6.42
N LYS A 245 -11.19 5.56 6.41
CA LYS A 245 -10.29 4.76 5.56
C LYS A 245 -10.55 3.27 5.76
N ILE A 246 -10.57 2.81 7.01
CA ILE A 246 -10.85 1.42 7.36
C ILE A 246 -12.17 0.97 6.77
N ALA A 247 -13.26 1.72 6.98
CA ALA A 247 -14.57 1.34 6.49
C ALA A 247 -14.61 1.21 4.96
N ARG A 248 -14.03 2.19 4.26
CA ARG A 248 -13.94 2.19 2.79
C ARG A 248 -13.18 0.98 2.27
N GLU A 249 -12.04 0.68 2.87
CA GLU A 249 -11.22 -0.47 2.49
C GLU A 249 -11.95 -1.79 2.73
N VAL A 250 -12.59 -1.94 3.88
CA VAL A 250 -13.38 -3.13 4.20
C VAL A 250 -14.47 -3.34 3.14
N PHE A 251 -15.22 -2.30 2.79
CA PHE A 251 -16.28 -2.42 1.78
C PHE A 251 -15.76 -2.52 0.34
N ALA A 252 -14.54 -2.05 0.07
CA ALA A 252 -13.90 -2.24 -1.23
C ALA A 252 -13.51 -3.72 -1.46
N TYR A 253 -13.02 -4.39 -0.42
CA TYR A 253 -12.56 -5.77 -0.53
C TYR A 253 -13.62 -6.82 -0.18
N LEU A 254 -14.53 -6.53 0.75
CA LEU A 254 -15.42 -7.53 1.35
C LEU A 254 -16.90 -7.16 1.14
N PRO A 255 -17.77 -8.15 0.82
CA PRO A 255 -19.21 -7.93 0.65
C PRO A 255 -19.93 -7.89 2.01
N LEU A 256 -19.38 -7.15 2.98
CA LEU A 256 -19.97 -6.97 4.29
C LEU A 256 -20.99 -5.81 4.26
N LYS A 257 -21.97 -5.88 5.17
CA LYS A 257 -22.97 -4.83 5.32
C LYS A 257 -22.58 -3.79 6.35
N GLN A 258 -21.74 -4.19 7.30
CA GLN A 258 -21.40 -3.37 8.46
C GLN A 258 -19.93 -3.57 8.84
N VAL A 259 -19.31 -2.51 9.32
CA VAL A 259 -17.99 -2.52 9.96
C VAL A 259 -18.05 -1.60 11.18
N ILE A 260 -17.50 -2.06 12.30
CA ILE A 260 -17.46 -1.32 13.55
C ILE A 260 -16.00 -1.02 13.84
N VAL A 261 -15.67 0.26 14.04
CA VAL A 261 -14.32 0.70 14.39
C VAL A 261 -14.33 1.25 15.80
N ASN A 262 -13.59 0.61 16.70
CA ASN A 262 -13.36 1.00 18.08
C ASN A 262 -11.93 1.52 18.21
N THR A 263 -11.77 2.80 18.50
CA THR A 263 -10.47 3.43 18.69
C THR A 263 -10.06 3.39 20.15
N ILE A 264 -8.82 3.00 20.39
CA ILE A 264 -8.20 2.89 21.71
C ILE A 264 -6.94 3.76 21.71
N ASN A 265 -6.85 4.73 22.61
CA ASN A 265 -5.63 5.51 22.78
C ASN A 265 -4.65 4.78 23.71
N THR A 266 -3.58 4.27 23.12
CA THR A 266 -2.63 3.40 23.83
C THR A 266 -1.74 4.16 24.80
N ASN A 267 -1.64 5.49 24.69
CA ASN A 267 -0.90 6.30 25.65
C ASN A 267 -1.51 6.23 27.06
N ASN A 268 -2.84 6.09 27.15
CA ASN A 268 -3.57 5.95 28.42
C ASN A 268 -3.45 4.53 29.00
N SER A 269 -3.21 3.53 28.16
CA SER A 269 -3.16 2.10 28.55
C SER A 269 -1.81 1.66 29.15
N ILE A 270 -0.71 2.38 28.90
CA ILE A 270 0.62 2.01 29.43
C ILE A 270 0.77 2.46 30.90
N LEU A 271 0.06 3.50 31.33
CA LEU A 271 0.18 4.07 32.69
C LEU A 271 -0.73 3.44 33.75
N SER A 272 -1.73 2.65 33.37
CA SER A 272 -2.67 2.09 34.35
C SER A 272 -2.95 0.63 34.04
N SER A 273 -2.92 -0.22 35.05
CA SER A 273 -3.36 -1.62 35.03
C SER A 273 -4.87 -1.78 34.82
N THR A 274 -5.49 -0.84 34.11
CA THR A 274 -6.91 -0.73 33.84
C THR A 274 -7.18 -1.15 32.39
N LYS A 275 -8.31 -1.83 32.14
CA LYS A 275 -8.77 -2.16 30.79
C LYS A 275 -8.64 -0.92 29.89
N ALA A 276 -8.01 -1.09 28.72
CA ALA A 276 -7.95 -0.06 27.71
C ALA A 276 -9.38 0.42 27.40
N GLN A 277 -9.64 1.70 27.61
CA GLN A 277 -10.95 2.31 27.38
C GLN A 277 -11.05 2.72 25.91
N THR A 278 -12.20 2.47 25.29
CA THR A 278 -12.50 2.94 23.94
C THR A 278 -12.74 4.44 23.98
N ASP A 279 -11.90 5.20 23.28
CA ASP A 279 -11.98 6.66 23.16
C ASP A 279 -13.07 7.08 22.17
N PHE A 280 -13.31 6.26 21.14
CA PHE A 280 -14.24 6.53 20.06
C PHE A 280 -14.73 5.22 19.44
N SER A 281 -16.03 5.11 19.14
CA SER A 281 -16.61 3.95 18.49
C SER A 281 -17.58 4.39 17.40
N VAL A 282 -17.53 3.78 16.23
CA VAL A 282 -18.42 4.11 15.11
C VAL A 282 -18.78 2.86 14.32
N SER A 283 -20.06 2.76 13.94
CA SER A 283 -20.58 1.73 13.07
C SER A 283 -20.83 2.32 11.69
N PHE A 284 -20.19 1.77 10.66
CA PHE A 284 -20.44 2.14 9.26
C PHE A 284 -21.26 1.07 8.55
N ASP A 285 -22.23 1.49 7.76
CA ASP A 285 -22.94 0.62 6.82
C ASP A 285 -22.46 0.82 5.38
N SER A 286 -22.51 -0.24 4.58
CA SER A 286 -21.97 -0.23 3.22
C SER A 286 -22.73 0.71 2.27
N LYS A 287 -24.03 0.94 2.49
CA LYS A 287 -24.84 1.78 1.60
C LYS A 287 -24.51 3.25 1.79
N THR A 288 -24.28 3.68 3.02
CA THR A 288 -23.93 5.07 3.32
C THR A 288 -22.52 5.38 2.85
N ILE A 289 -21.54 4.50 3.11
CA ILE A 289 -20.18 4.66 2.61
C ILE A 289 -20.14 4.68 1.07
N GLY A 290 -20.94 3.83 0.40
CA GLY A 290 -20.98 3.79 -1.06
C GLY A 290 -21.54 5.06 -1.73
N LYS A 291 -22.24 5.93 -0.99
CA LYS A 291 -22.77 7.21 -1.51
C LYS A 291 -21.85 8.40 -1.24
N LEU A 292 -20.82 8.21 -0.43
CA LEU A 292 -19.98 9.29 0.08
C LEU A 292 -19.05 9.82 -1.01
N ASN A 293 -19.09 11.12 -1.27
CA ASN A 293 -18.03 11.79 -2.02
C ASN A 293 -16.91 12.20 -1.06
N THR A 294 -15.85 11.41 -1.00
CA THR A 294 -14.78 11.63 -0.03
C THR A 294 -13.83 12.77 -0.38
N ASP A 295 -13.85 13.22 -1.63
CA ASP A 295 -13.03 14.36 -2.04
C ASP A 295 -13.60 15.66 -1.47
N GLU A 296 -14.91 15.71 -1.23
CA GLU A 296 -15.64 16.82 -0.60
C GLU A 296 -15.46 16.86 0.93
N ILE A 297 -14.93 15.80 1.54
CA ILE A 297 -14.59 15.80 2.97
C ILE A 297 -13.23 16.50 3.10
N GLU A 298 -13.28 17.79 3.41
CA GLU A 298 -12.10 18.63 3.53
C GLU A 298 -11.73 18.93 4.98
N THR A 299 -12.72 18.96 5.88
CA THR A 299 -12.54 19.44 7.25
C THR A 299 -12.93 18.42 8.31
N THR A 300 -12.47 18.68 9.54
CA THR A 300 -12.89 17.96 10.74
C THR A 300 -14.39 17.99 10.94
N ASP A 301 -15.02 19.15 10.68
CA ASP A 301 -16.44 19.34 10.90
C ASP A 301 -17.26 18.48 9.93
N ASP A 302 -16.83 18.35 8.67
CA ASP A 302 -17.45 17.46 7.70
C ASP A 302 -17.39 15.99 8.17
N MET A 303 -16.23 15.58 8.70
CA MET A 303 -16.04 14.22 9.24
C MET A 303 -16.86 13.99 10.52
N PHE A 304 -16.91 14.97 11.41
CA PHE A 304 -17.63 14.89 12.66
C PHE A 304 -19.14 14.79 12.40
N HIS A 305 -19.71 15.70 11.61
CA HIS A 305 -21.12 15.64 11.24
C HIS A 305 -21.49 14.34 10.53
N PHE A 306 -20.61 13.83 9.68
CA PHE A 306 -20.81 12.52 9.06
C PHE A 306 -20.85 11.40 10.10
N VAL A 307 -19.84 11.29 10.96
CA VAL A 307 -19.76 10.27 12.00
C VAL A 307 -20.94 10.35 12.98
N ASP A 308 -21.32 11.55 13.39
CA ASP A 308 -22.42 11.79 14.32
C ASP A 308 -23.76 11.34 13.70
N SER A 309 -24.00 11.69 12.42
CA SER A 309 -25.17 11.21 11.67
C SER A 309 -25.21 9.68 11.53
N MET A 310 -24.05 9.01 11.53
CA MET A 310 -23.96 7.55 11.46
C MET A 310 -24.25 6.90 12.81
N GLN A 311 -23.85 7.53 13.91
CA GLN A 311 -24.18 7.07 15.26
C GLN A 311 -25.68 7.21 15.55
N GLU A 312 -26.31 8.34 15.19
CA GLU A 312 -27.75 8.56 15.36
C GLU A 312 -28.62 7.53 14.64
N ASN A 313 -28.15 7.01 13.50
CA ASN A 313 -28.87 6.01 12.70
C ASN A 313 -28.53 4.55 13.09
N SER A 314 -27.62 4.34 14.03
CA SER A 314 -27.24 3.02 14.51
C SER A 314 -28.14 2.55 15.68
N SER A 315 -28.49 1.26 15.70
CA SER A 315 -29.40 0.68 16.71
C SER A 315 -28.94 1.01 18.15
N PRO A 316 -29.85 1.28 19.11
CA PRO A 316 -29.54 1.87 20.43
C PRO A 316 -28.66 1.02 21.38
N ALA A 317 -28.07 -0.08 20.91
CA ALA A 317 -27.19 -0.94 21.69
C ALA A 317 -25.75 -0.39 21.84
N PHE A 318 -25.36 0.64 21.10
CA PHE A 318 -23.96 1.12 21.07
C PHE A 318 -23.85 2.65 21.14
N ASN A 319 -24.27 3.24 22.26
CA ASN A 319 -23.85 4.58 22.65
C ASN A 319 -22.61 4.45 23.54
N VAL A 320 -21.41 4.65 22.99
CA VAL A 320 -20.21 4.89 23.80
C VAL A 320 -20.04 6.40 23.93
N ALA A 321 -20.08 6.88 25.17
CA ALA A 321 -19.96 8.28 25.52
C ALA A 321 -18.66 8.89 24.97
N LEU A 322 -18.80 9.98 24.20
CA LEU A 322 -17.73 10.94 24.01
C LEU A 322 -17.36 11.50 25.39
N SER A 323 -16.23 11.09 25.96
CA SER A 323 -15.70 11.79 27.14
C SER A 323 -15.15 13.13 26.69
N ALA A 324 -15.83 14.20 27.12
CA ALA A 324 -15.44 15.59 26.93
C ALA A 324 -14.08 15.94 27.57
#